data_AF-J2IF10-F1
#
_entry.id   AF-J2IF10-F1
#
_cell.length_a   1.000
_cell.length_b   1.000
_cell.length_c   1.000
_cell.angle_alpha   90.00
_cell.angle_beta   90.00
_cell.angle_gamma   90.00
#
_symmetry.space_group_name_H-M   'P 1'
#
loop_
_entity.id
_entity.type
_entity.pdbx_description
1 polymer ?
#
loop_
_entity_poly.entity_id
_entity_poly.type
_entity_poly.pdbx_seq_one_letter_code
_entity_poly.pdbx_strand_id
1 'polypeptide(L)'
;MSTSNDFDPSDVYYHLLELGGLLETICNVLGDMEYARQDDSRIDELDQVYRLSRIAYREAERITSSAAFLDRSSVTGEIKALLGEGAQ
;
A
#
# COMPACT_ATOMS: atom_id res chain seq x y z
N MET A 1 22.46 11.06 23.83
CA MET A 1 22.46 10.92 22.36
C MET A 1 21.01 11.09 21.91
N SER A 2 20.64 12.29 21.47
CA SER A 2 19.29 12.56 20.98
C SER A 2 19.26 12.13 19.52
N THR A 3 18.64 10.99 19.22
CA THR A 3 18.29 10.63 17.85
C THR A 3 17.22 11.62 17.39
N SER A 4 17.58 12.61 16.57
CA SER A 4 16.57 13.35 15.81
C SER A 4 15.85 12.30 14.99
N ASN A 5 14.58 12.05 15.31
CA ASN A 5 13.70 11.29 14.44
C ASN A 5 13.35 12.25 13.29
N ASP A 6 14.32 12.48 12.40
CA ASP A 6 14.14 13.34 11.24
C ASP A 6 13.12 12.64 10.35
N PHE A 7 11.92 13.22 10.30
CA PHE A 7 10.83 12.76 9.46
C PHE A 7 11.28 12.81 7.99
N ASP A 8 11.43 11.65 7.34
CA ASP A 8 11.63 11.55 5.90
C ASP A 8 10.26 11.42 5.23
N PRO A 9 9.85 12.37 4.36
CA PRO A 9 8.60 12.25 3.61
C PRO A 9 8.50 10.96 2.78
N SER A 10 9.63 10.35 2.41
CA SER A 10 9.68 9.04 1.74
C SER A 10 9.09 7.93 2.60
N ASP A 11 9.21 8.03 3.93
CA ASP A 11 8.63 7.06 4.87
C ASP A 11 7.11 6.98 4.68
N VAL A 12 6.45 8.12 4.41
CA VAL A 12 5.01 8.15 4.12
C VAL A 12 4.68 7.34 2.87
N TYR A 13 5.47 7.48 1.82
CA TYR A 13 5.28 6.73 0.57
C TYR A 13 5.46 5.22 0.79
N TYR A 14 6.51 4.82 1.50
CA TYR A 14 6.76 3.40 1.79
C TYR A 14 5.71 2.80 2.74
N HIS A 15 5.24 3.54 3.75
CA HIS A 15 4.14 3.07 4.60
C HIS A 15 2.83 2.92 3.83
N LEU A 16 2.56 3.77 2.84
CA LEU A 16 1.39 3.62 1.97
C LEU A 16 1.50 2.37 1.08
N LEU A 17 2.70 2.07 0.55
CA LEU A 17 2.96 0.81 -0.17
C LEU A 17 2.75 -0.42 0.72
N GLU A 18 3.30 -0.41 1.94
CA GLU A 18 3.13 -1.48 2.92
C GLU A 18 1.65 -1.69 3.27
N LEU A 19 0.91 -0.60 3.49
CA LEU A 19 -0.53 -0.65 3.77
C LEU A 19 -1.30 -1.22 2.57
N GLY A 20 -0.95 -0.85 1.35
CA GLY A 20 -1.50 -1.43 0.12
C GLY A 20 -1.30 -2.95 0.09
N GLY A 21 -0.07 -3.43 0.27
CA GLY A 21 0.23 -4.87 0.27
C GLY A 21 -0.48 -5.65 1.40
N LEU A 22 -0.62 -5.05 2.58
CA LEU A 22 -1.39 -5.65 3.68
C LEU A 22 -2.87 -5.80 3.30
N LEU A 23 -3.48 -4.76 2.73
CA LEU A 23 -4.89 -4.78 2.34
C LEU A 23 -5.15 -5.74 1.18
N GLU A 24 -4.21 -5.86 0.23
CA GLU A 24 -4.26 -6.87 -0.83
C GLU A 24 -4.24 -8.29 -0.23
N THR A 25 -3.32 -8.54 0.70
CA THR A 25 -3.20 -9.84 1.37
C THR A 25 -4.50 -10.20 2.11
N ILE A 26 -5.09 -9.24 2.83
CA ILE A 26 -6.38 -9.41 3.50
C ILE A 26 -7.47 -9.75 2.48
N CYS A 27 -7.51 -9.06 1.33
CA CYS A 27 -8.49 -9.36 0.29
C CYS A 27 -8.33 -10.78 -0.26
N ASN A 28 -7.09 -11.24 -0.50
CA ASN A 28 -6.83 -12.58 -1.01
C ASN A 28 -7.27 -13.66 -0.01
N VAL A 29 -6.89 -13.52 1.27
CA VAL A 29 -7.32 -14.44 2.33
C VAL A 29 -8.84 -14.48 2.45
N LEU A 30 -9.48 -13.30 2.43
CA LEU A 30 -10.93 -13.23 2.53
C LEU A 30 -11.64 -13.75 1.27
N GLY A 31 -11.03 -13.63 0.09
CA GLY A 31 -11.59 -14.15 -1.15
C GLY A 31 -11.53 -15.67 -1.27
N ASP A 32 -10.49 -16.29 -0.70
CA ASP A 32 -10.21 -17.72 -0.83
C ASP A 32 -10.98 -18.59 0.19
N MET A 33 -11.56 -17.99 1.22
CA MET A 33 -12.28 -18.72 2.26
C MET A 33 -13.75 -18.97 1.87
N GLU A 34 -14.15 -20.24 1.82
CA GLU A 34 -15.56 -20.66 1.69
C GLU A 34 -16.30 -20.47 3.02
N TYR A 35 -16.59 -19.23 3.39
CA TYR A 35 -17.22 -18.85 4.66
C TYR A 35 -18.64 -19.40 4.85
N ALA A 36 -18.72 -20.68 5.21
CA ALA A 36 -19.94 -21.35 5.63
C ALA A 36 -20.04 -21.38 7.16
N ARG A 37 -21.22 -21.05 7.69
CA ARG A 37 -21.62 -21.30 9.07
C ARG A 37 -21.80 -22.81 9.27
N GLN A 38 -21.96 -23.27 10.51
CA GLN A 38 -22.16 -24.69 10.84
C GLN A 38 -23.41 -25.31 10.19
N ASP A 39 -24.34 -24.49 9.71
CA ASP A 39 -25.55 -24.86 8.98
C ASP A 39 -25.41 -24.74 7.45
N ASP A 40 -24.17 -24.60 6.95
CA ASP A 40 -23.83 -24.42 5.54
C ASP A 40 -24.31 -23.08 4.92
N SER A 41 -24.87 -22.17 5.74
CA SER A 41 -25.25 -20.83 5.28
C SER A 41 -24.02 -19.92 5.17
N ARG A 42 -24.05 -18.95 4.25
CA ARG A 42 -22.92 -18.02 4.03
C ARG A 42 -22.81 -17.00 5.17
N ILE A 43 -21.59 -16.61 5.52
CA ILE A 43 -21.33 -15.52 6.49
C ILE A 43 -21.30 -14.17 5.76
N ASP A 44 -22.45 -13.49 5.68
CA ASP A 44 -22.61 -12.20 5.00
C ASP A 44 -21.71 -11.08 5.55
N GLU A 45 -21.39 -11.12 6.85
CA GLU A 45 -20.54 -10.12 7.49
C GLU A 45 -19.09 -10.18 6.97
N LEU A 46 -18.59 -11.38 6.64
CA LEU A 46 -17.26 -11.55 6.07
C LEU A 46 -17.20 -11.11 4.61
N ASP A 47 -18.29 -11.31 3.86
CA ASP A 47 -18.47 -10.72 2.54
C ASP A 47 -18.45 -9.18 2.59
N GLN A 48 -19.06 -8.58 3.61
CA GLN A 48 -19.01 -7.13 3.82
C GLN A 48 -17.59 -6.66 4.15
N VAL A 49 -16.89 -7.37 5.03
CA VAL A 49 -15.48 -7.06 5.36
C VAL A 49 -14.60 -7.17 4.12
N TYR A 50 -14.76 -8.20 3.30
CA TYR A 50 -14.04 -8.33 2.02
C TYR A 50 -14.27 -7.13 1.11
N ARG A 51 -15.53 -6.68 0.96
CA ARG A 51 -15.86 -5.49 0.15
C ARG A 51 -15.22 -4.22 0.70
N LEU A 52 -15.24 -4.02 2.02
CA LEU A 52 -14.61 -2.88 2.67
C LEU A 52 -13.09 -2.89 2.48
N SER A 53 -12.44 -4.05 2.66
CA SER A 53 -11.01 -4.22 2.44
C SER A 53 -10.62 -3.91 0.99
N ARG A 54 -11.44 -4.30 0.01
CA ARG A 54 -11.22 -3.95 -1.40
C ARG A 54 -11.31 -2.45 -1.67
N ILE A 55 -12.22 -1.74 -1.01
CA ILE A 55 -12.32 -0.28 -1.13
C ILE A 55 -11.09 0.36 -0.51
N ALA A 56 -10.72 -0.03 0.71
CA ALA A 56 -9.53 0.47 1.39
C ALA A 56 -8.26 0.24 0.55
N TYR A 57 -8.10 -0.94 -0.04
CA TYR A 57 -6.98 -1.26 -0.93
C TYR A 57 -6.89 -0.30 -2.11
N ARG A 58 -7.99 -0.08 -2.84
CA ARG A 58 -8.03 0.83 -3.99
C ARG A 58 -7.69 2.26 -3.61
N GLU A 59 -8.18 2.72 -2.46
CA GLU A 59 -7.87 4.06 -1.96
C GLU A 59 -6.40 4.17 -1.55
N ALA A 60 -5.83 3.15 -0.92
CA ALA A 60 -4.40 3.08 -0.61
C ALA A 60 -3.54 3.12 -1.89
N GLU A 61 -3.88 2.36 -2.93
CA GLU A 61 -3.20 2.44 -4.23
C GLU A 61 -3.29 3.85 -4.86
N ARG A 62 -4.48 4.47 -4.81
CA ARG A 62 -4.66 5.82 -5.37
C ARG A 62 -3.81 6.85 -4.64
N ILE A 63 -3.79 6.81 -3.31
CA ILE A 63 -3.00 7.72 -2.48
C ILE A 63 -1.51 7.45 -2.69
N THR A 64 -1.08 6.19 -2.71
CA THR A 64 0.31 5.80 -3.00
C THR A 64 0.77 6.35 -4.34
N SER A 65 -0.04 6.18 -5.39
CA SER A 65 0.26 6.70 -6.73
C SER A 65 0.40 8.23 -6.71
N SER A 66 -0.45 8.91 -5.95
CA SER A 66 -0.41 10.37 -5.79
C SER A 66 0.77 10.84 -4.96
N ALA A 67 1.28 9.99 -4.07
CA ALA A 67 2.41 10.24 -3.17
C ALA A 67 3.77 9.83 -3.77
N ALA A 68 3.82 9.32 -5.01
CA ALA A 68 5.05 8.86 -5.64
C ALA A 68 6.16 9.93 -5.71
N PHE A 69 5.81 11.21 -5.71
CA PHE A 69 6.77 12.32 -5.65
C PHE A 69 7.56 12.40 -4.33
N LEU A 70 7.07 11.75 -3.27
CA LEU A 70 7.76 11.67 -1.99
C LEU A 70 8.88 10.61 -1.99
N ASP A 71 8.95 9.74 -3.00
CA ASP A 71 10.02 8.75 -3.08
C ASP A 71 11.38 9.41 -3.36
N ARG A 72 12.28 9.31 -2.39
CA ARG A 72 13.67 9.77 -2.50
C ARG A 72 14.39 9.20 -3.73
N SER A 73 14.07 7.97 -4.15
CA SER A 73 14.70 7.36 -5.34
C SER A 73 14.25 8.04 -6.64
N SER A 74 12.96 8.38 -6.74
CA SER A 74 12.39 9.17 -7.84
C SER A 74 13.10 10.53 -7.98
N VAL A 75 13.23 11.28 -6.89
CA VAL A 75 13.90 12.59 -6.88
C VAL A 75 15.39 12.48 -7.23
N THR A 76 16.08 11.48 -6.68
CA THR A 76 17.51 11.26 -7.00
C THR A 76 17.70 10.85 -8.46
N GLY A 77 16.76 10.08 -9.03
CA GLY A 77 16.75 9.70 -10.44
C GLY A 77 16.57 10.90 -11.37
N GLU A 78 15.61 11.78 -11.09
CA GLU A 78 15.39 13.02 -11.85
C GLU A 78 16.60 13.95 -11.79
N ILE A 79 17.21 14.11 -10.62
CA ILE A 79 18.43 14.92 -10.45
C ILE A 79 19.58 14.32 -11.25
N LYS A 80 19.81 13.00 -11.19
CA LYS A 80 20.85 12.34 -12.01
C LYS A 80 20.61 12.48 -13.51
N ALA A 81 19.36 12.41 -13.95
CA ALA A 81 18.98 12.62 -15.34
C ALA A 81 19.25 14.07 -15.79
N LEU A 82 18.97 15.06 -14.93
CA LEU A 82 19.26 16.47 -15.18
C LEU A 82 20.76 16.80 -15.15
N LEU A 83 21.54 16.09 -14.33
CA LEU A 83 23.00 16.26 -14.22
C LEU A 83 23.78 15.45 -15.27
N GLY A 84 23.11 14.63 -16.09
CA GLY A 84 23.74 13.85 -17.16
C GLY A 84 24.59 12.66 -16.69
N GLU A 85 24.46 12.24 -15.42
CA GLU A 85 25.32 11.21 -14.81
C GLU A 85 24.87 9.76 -15.10
N GLY A 86 24.05 9.53 -16.14
CA GLY A 86 23.43 8.24 -16.44
C GLY A 86 23.81 7.59 -17.78
N ALA A 87 24.79 8.11 -18.53
CA ALA A 87 25.21 7.58 -19.82
C ALA A 87 26.63 6.99 -19.77
N GLN A 88 26.80 5.83 -19.14
CA GLN A 88 27.88 4.88 -19.40
C GLN A 88 27.38 3.44 -19.24
#